data_AF-A0A2K2CLT0-F1
#
_entry.id   AF-A0A2K2CLT0-F1
#
_cell.length_a   1.000
_cell.length_b   1.000
_cell.length_c   1.000
_cell.angle_alpha   90.00
_cell.angle_beta   90.00
_cell.angle_gamma   90.00
#
_symmetry.space_group_name_H-M   'P 1'
#
loop_
_entity.id
_entity.type
_entity.pdbx_description
1 polymer ?
#
loop_
_entity_poly.entity_id
_entity_poly.type
_entity_poly.pdbx_seq_one_letter_code
_entity_poly.pdbx_strand_id
1 'polypeptide(L)'
;MYLHRPSGEYRALYWHHRGHKNHTNNEGETLCYILRVPRAREPRHIVLPAAYRGIVHCPNPPVMIRGCLHWDPGRCSLDTAVVFDTEAESFRSMRLPAAAFAGNSRSCTRLHDMDGMLGLSCFDESGTVAEVWVLEDYEREVWSLKYKINFSSDSMCSLAKRHLVLSHEGDMLLYSNSSLEATWFTMRASF
;
A
#
# COMPACT_ATOMS: atom_id res chain seq x y z
N MET A 1 -9.77 9.97 -0.43
CA MET A 1 -11.23 10.18 -0.33
C MET A 1 -11.92 8.83 -0.54
N TYR A 2 -13.05 8.58 0.10
CA TYR A 2 -13.82 7.34 -0.02
C TYR A 2 -15.32 7.63 0.10
N LEU A 3 -16.16 6.74 -0.42
CA LEU A 3 -17.60 6.76 -0.22
C LEU A 3 -17.95 6.04 1.09
N HIS A 4 -18.50 6.74 2.07
CA HIS A 4 -18.98 6.15 3.31
C HIS A 4 -20.36 5.54 3.08
N ARG A 5 -20.40 4.23 2.79
CA ARG A 5 -21.62 3.52 2.36
C ARG A 5 -22.83 3.72 3.29
N PRO A 6 -22.72 3.65 4.63
CA PRO A 6 -23.89 3.80 5.49
C PRO A 6 -24.57 5.17 5.39
N SER A 7 -23.81 6.23 5.07
CA SER A 7 -24.37 7.59 4.97
C SER A 7 -24.55 8.09 3.53
N GLY A 8 -23.99 7.40 2.53
CA GLY A 8 -23.98 7.85 1.14
C GLY A 8 -23.13 9.11 0.88
N GLU A 9 -22.30 9.54 1.84
CA GLU A 9 -21.49 10.75 1.73
C GLU A 9 -20.04 10.43 1.34
N TYR A 10 -19.40 11.29 0.56
CA TYR A 10 -17.96 11.23 0.37
C TYR A 10 -17.23 11.81 1.58
N ARG A 11 -16.16 11.13 2.00
CA ARG A 11 -15.32 11.53 3.12
C ARG A 11 -13.84 11.46 2.75
N ALA A 12 -13.03 12.33 3.37
CA ALA A 12 -11.59 12.36 3.22
C ALA A 12 -10.94 12.02 4.56
N LEU A 13 -10.15 10.94 4.56
CA LEU A 13 -9.19 10.66 5.62
C LEU A 13 -7.92 11.46 5.34
N TYR A 14 -7.44 12.22 6.32
CA TYR A 14 -6.17 12.94 6.22
C TYR A 14 -5.51 13.05 7.60
N TRP A 15 -4.23 13.39 7.61
CA TRP A 15 -3.45 13.56 8.82
C TRP A 15 -2.73 14.91 8.83
N HIS A 16 -2.48 15.40 10.02
CA HIS A 16 -1.70 16.61 10.27
C HIS A 16 -0.60 16.29 11.26
N HIS A 17 0.64 16.61 10.90
CA HIS A 17 1.78 16.44 11.79
C HIS A 17 2.01 17.73 12.58
N ARG A 18 1.79 17.67 13.90
CA ARG A 18 2.01 18.80 14.80
C ARG A 18 3.40 18.67 15.43
N GLY A 19 4.38 19.35 14.83
CA GLY A 19 5.76 19.41 15.33
C GLY A 19 6.17 20.82 15.76
N HIS A 20 6.79 20.95 16.93
CA HIS A 20 7.52 22.18 17.32
C HIS A 20 8.88 22.19 16.61
N LYS A 21 9.26 23.32 16.00
CA LYS A 21 10.56 23.49 15.30
C LYS A 21 11.79 23.54 16.24
N ASN A 22 11.73 23.00 17.45
CA ASN A 22 12.83 23.10 18.40
C ASN A 22 13.54 21.76 18.53
N HIS A 23 14.87 21.82 18.45
CA HIS A 23 15.86 20.75 18.39
C HIS A 23 15.90 19.81 19.62
N THR A 24 14.81 19.17 19.97
CA THR A 24 14.79 18.04 20.89
C THR A 24 13.90 16.93 20.31
N ASN A 25 14.30 15.67 20.51
CA ASN A 25 13.75 14.43 19.94
C ASN A 25 12.28 14.12 20.33
N ASN A 26 11.39 15.10 20.34
CA ASN A 26 9.97 14.85 20.53
C ASN A 26 9.35 14.49 19.18
N GLU A 27 9.03 13.21 19.04
CA GLU A 27 8.14 12.70 17.99
C GLU A 27 6.88 13.56 17.95
N GLY A 28 6.74 14.39 16.91
CA GLY A 28 5.59 15.26 16.76
C GLY A 28 4.29 14.45 16.79
N GLU A 29 3.22 15.06 17.31
CA GLU A 29 1.92 14.40 17.40
C GLU A 29 1.30 14.35 15.99
N THR A 30 1.14 13.14 15.43
CA THR A 30 0.37 12.96 14.19
C THR A 30 -1.10 12.77 14.55
N LEU A 31 -1.90 13.77 14.19
CA LEU A 31 -3.35 13.79 14.38
C LEU A 31 -4.04 13.33 13.10
N CYS A 32 -5.08 12.48 13.23
CA CYS A 32 -5.81 11.93 12.10
C CYS A 32 -7.27 12.42 12.11
N TYR A 33 -7.80 12.73 10.93
CA TYR A 33 -9.11 13.37 10.79
C TYR A 33 -9.91 12.79 9.63
N ILE A 34 -11.22 12.83 9.78
CA ILE A 34 -12.19 12.54 8.72
C ILE A 34 -12.99 13.81 8.43
N LEU A 35 -12.94 14.25 7.17
CA LEU A 35 -13.71 15.38 6.66
C LEU A 35 -14.83 14.89 5.74
N ARG A 36 -16.05 15.42 5.90
CA ARG A 36 -17.17 15.19 4.98
C ARG A 36 -17.11 16.17 3.79
N VAL A 37 -17.43 15.71 2.58
CA VAL A 37 -17.32 16.45 1.30
C VAL A 37 -18.66 16.40 0.56
N PRO A 38 -19.13 17.47 -0.12
CA PRO A 38 -18.48 18.77 -0.39
C PRO A 38 -18.71 19.83 0.70
N ARG A 39 -19.69 19.61 1.59
CA ARG A 39 -19.93 20.53 2.71
C ARG A 39 -18.87 20.29 3.77
N ALA A 40 -17.82 21.09 3.77
CA ALA A 40 -16.78 21.10 4.78
C ALA A 40 -17.41 21.43 6.16
N ARG A 41 -17.89 20.40 6.85
CA ARG A 41 -18.16 20.44 8.28
C ARG A 41 -16.84 20.38 9.03
N GLU A 42 -16.88 20.67 10.34
CA GLU A 42 -15.71 20.48 11.18
C GLU A 42 -15.13 19.06 11.03
N PRO A 43 -13.82 18.92 10.76
CA PRO A 43 -13.19 17.62 10.68
C PRO A 43 -13.35 16.84 11.98
N ARG A 44 -13.73 15.57 11.88
CA ARG A 44 -13.82 14.68 13.03
C ARG A 44 -12.45 14.09 13.31
N HIS A 45 -11.89 14.37 14.49
CA HIS A 45 -10.66 13.72 14.94
C HIS A 45 -10.90 12.22 15.18
N ILE A 46 -9.95 11.39 14.76
CA ILE A 46 -9.93 9.95 15.03
C ILE A 46 -8.57 9.54 15.58
N VAL A 47 -8.56 8.49 16.39
CA VAL A 47 -7.33 7.94 16.94
C VAL A 47 -6.61 7.14 15.85
N LEU A 48 -5.37 7.52 15.54
CA LEU A 48 -4.42 6.68 14.81
C LEU A 48 -3.54 5.95 15.83
N PRO A 49 -3.70 4.63 16.00
CA PRO A 49 -2.84 3.84 16.88
C PRO A 49 -1.35 4.08 16.59
N ALA A 50 -0.54 4.15 17.65
CA ALA A 50 0.90 4.42 17.53
C ALA A 50 1.61 3.45 16.59
N ALA A 51 1.21 2.17 16.61
CA ALA A 51 1.71 1.12 15.71
C ALA A 51 1.52 1.43 14.22
N TYR A 52 0.57 2.30 13.86
CA TYR A 52 0.23 2.63 12.48
C TYR A 52 0.74 4.00 12.05
N ARG A 53 1.48 4.73 12.91
CA ARG A 53 2.00 6.07 12.57
C ARG A 53 2.95 6.05 11.36
N GLY A 54 3.59 4.92 11.07
CA GLY A 54 4.45 4.75 9.89
C GLY A 54 3.75 5.00 8.55
N ILE A 55 2.42 4.82 8.46
CA ILE A 55 1.67 5.03 7.21
C ILE A 55 1.69 6.48 6.73
N VAL A 56 1.89 7.43 7.65
CA VAL A 56 1.98 8.87 7.37
C VAL A 56 3.15 9.19 6.43
N HIS A 57 4.17 8.35 6.47
CA HIS A 57 5.38 8.47 5.64
C HIS A 57 5.37 7.52 4.44
N CYS A 58 4.29 6.77 4.23
CA CYS A 58 4.16 5.89 3.07
C CYS A 58 3.88 6.74 1.82
N PRO A 59 4.76 6.69 0.80
CA PRO A 59 4.58 7.48 -0.42
C PRO A 59 3.49 6.92 -1.34
N ASN A 60 3.10 5.65 -1.12
CA ASN A 60 2.13 4.97 -1.95
C ASN A 60 0.70 5.28 -1.49
N PRO A 61 -0.23 5.58 -2.42
CA PRO A 61 -1.64 5.74 -2.07
C PRO A 61 -2.22 4.41 -1.55
N PRO A 62 -3.27 4.46 -0.71
CA PRO A 62 -3.94 3.24 -0.27
C PRO A 62 -4.64 2.52 -1.43
N VAL A 63 -4.76 1.20 -1.29
CA VAL A 63 -5.56 0.36 -2.18
C VAL A 63 -6.96 0.17 -1.59
N MET A 64 -8.00 0.44 -2.38
CA MET A 64 -9.40 0.28 -1.94
C MET A 64 -9.93 -1.10 -2.33
N ILE A 65 -10.09 -2.00 -1.37
CA ILE A 65 -10.63 -3.36 -1.57
C ILE A 65 -11.75 -3.59 -0.57
N ARG A 66 -12.90 -4.08 -1.04
CA ARG A 66 -14.05 -4.45 -0.18
C ARG A 66 -14.48 -3.36 0.81
N GLY A 67 -14.44 -2.09 0.40
CA GLY A 67 -14.81 -0.96 1.25
C GLY A 67 -13.77 -0.62 2.34
N CYS A 68 -12.55 -1.15 2.25
CA CYS A 68 -11.47 -0.86 3.15
C CYS A 68 -10.28 -0.25 2.38
N LEU A 69 -9.60 0.72 3.01
CA LEU A 69 -8.35 1.29 2.50
C LEU A 69 -7.17 0.53 3.10
N HIS A 70 -6.22 0.08 2.28
CA HIS A 70 -5.08 -0.71 2.69
C HIS A 70 -3.78 0.03 2.39
N TRP A 71 -2.93 0.21 3.40
CA TRP A 71 -1.59 0.75 3.25
C TRP A 71 -0.56 -0.34 3.49
N ASP A 72 0.47 -0.32 2.64
CA ASP A 72 1.67 -1.10 2.86
C ASP A 72 2.33 -0.66 4.18
N PRO A 73 2.91 -1.58 4.98
CA PRO A 73 3.67 -1.26 6.19
C PRO A 73 4.85 -0.29 5.95
N GLY A 74 5.25 -0.08 4.71
CA GLY A 74 6.35 0.80 4.35
C GLY A 74 7.68 0.26 4.89
N ARG A 75 8.60 1.16 5.26
CA ARG A 75 9.93 0.78 5.79
C ARG A 75 9.90 0.30 7.25
N CYS A 76 8.74 0.26 7.90
CA CYS A 76 8.61 0.03 9.34
C CYS A 76 8.66 -1.45 9.75
N SER A 77 9.13 -2.35 8.87
CA SER A 77 9.38 -3.78 9.17
C SER A 77 8.21 -4.50 9.85
N LEU A 78 6.98 -4.12 9.50
CA LEU A 78 5.80 -4.82 9.97
C LEU A 78 5.43 -5.90 8.95
N ASP A 79 5.16 -7.10 9.44
CA ASP A 79 4.53 -8.22 8.72
C ASP A 79 3.02 -8.01 8.55
N THR A 80 2.54 -6.77 8.71
CA THR A 80 1.12 -6.42 8.71
C THR A 80 0.86 -5.16 7.88
N ALA A 81 -0.20 -5.18 7.07
CA ALA A 81 -0.75 -3.99 6.45
C ALA A 81 -1.64 -3.25 7.45
N VAL A 82 -1.74 -1.93 7.27
CA VAL A 82 -2.73 -1.11 7.99
C VAL A 82 -3.98 -1.01 7.14
N VAL A 83 -5.12 -1.32 7.75
CA VAL A 83 -6.43 -1.29 7.12
C VAL A 83 -7.30 -0.27 7.82
N PHE A 84 -7.92 0.61 7.04
CA PHE A 84 -8.98 1.49 7.52
C PHE A 84 -10.32 1.02 6.94
N ASP A 85 -11.19 0.56 7.82
CA ASP A 85 -12.57 0.22 7.47
C ASP A 85 -13.34 1.52 7.24
N THR A 86 -13.87 1.73 6.03
CA THR A 86 -14.55 2.99 5.69
C THR A 86 -15.97 3.07 6.22
N GLU A 87 -16.56 1.96 6.64
CA GLU A 87 -17.91 1.90 7.22
C GLU A 87 -17.84 2.06 8.75
N ALA A 88 -16.95 1.33 9.40
CA ALA A 88 -16.71 1.47 10.84
C ALA A 88 -15.86 2.73 11.17
N GLU A 89 -15.19 3.31 10.17
CA GLU A 89 -14.24 4.42 10.29
C GLU A 89 -13.18 4.17 11.36
N SER A 90 -12.61 2.96 11.36
CA SER A 90 -11.66 2.46 12.34
C SER A 90 -10.46 1.77 11.69
N PHE A 91 -9.33 1.75 12.42
CA PHE A 91 -8.12 1.08 11.97
C PHE A 91 -8.03 -0.33 12.54
N ARG A 92 -7.52 -1.26 11.72
CA ARG A 92 -7.09 -2.59 12.13
C ARG A 92 -5.81 -2.97 11.40
N SER A 93 -5.10 -3.96 11.92
CA SER A 93 -4.03 -4.63 11.19
C SER A 93 -4.59 -5.76 10.34
N MET A 94 -3.90 -6.06 9.24
CA MET A 94 -4.09 -7.26 8.42
C MET A 94 -2.76 -7.97 8.27
N ARG A 95 -2.72 -9.28 8.45
CA ARG A 95 -1.51 -10.09 8.26
C ARG A 95 -1.13 -10.10 6.78
N LEU A 96 0.16 -9.91 6.52
CA LEU A 96 0.74 -10.14 5.20
C LEU A 96 1.30 -11.58 5.14
N PRO A 97 1.65 -12.10 3.94
CA PRO A 97 2.13 -13.47 3.84
C PRO A 97 3.45 -13.62 4.59
N ALA A 98 3.49 -14.44 5.65
CA ALA A 98 4.69 -14.62 6.47
C ALA A 98 5.92 -15.07 5.65
N ALA A 99 5.71 -15.91 4.64
CA ALA A 99 6.76 -16.31 3.70
C ALA A 99 7.34 -15.13 2.90
N ALA A 100 6.54 -14.08 2.69
CA ALA A 100 6.95 -12.81 2.11
C ALA A 100 7.64 -11.87 3.11
N PHE A 101 7.87 -12.31 4.35
CA PHE A 101 8.71 -11.63 5.36
C PHE A 101 9.82 -12.52 5.94
N ALA A 102 9.85 -13.81 5.57
CA ALA A 102 10.91 -14.73 5.94
C ALA A 102 12.24 -14.35 5.26
N GLY A 103 13.31 -14.20 6.05
CA GLY A 103 14.66 -13.85 5.57
C GLY A 103 14.91 -12.34 5.44
N ASN A 104 16.19 -11.96 5.57
CA ASN A 104 16.62 -10.55 5.63
C ASN A 104 16.72 -9.85 4.27
N SER A 105 16.34 -10.49 3.16
CA SER A 105 16.68 -10.01 1.81
C SER A 105 15.49 -9.40 1.07
N ARG A 106 14.90 -8.33 1.62
CA ARG A 106 13.88 -7.54 0.90
C ARG A 106 14.19 -6.06 0.92
N SER A 107 14.06 -5.43 -0.24
CA SER A 107 14.30 -4.00 -0.40
C SER A 107 13.02 -3.16 -0.33
N CYS A 108 11.87 -3.73 -0.73
CA CYS A 108 10.58 -3.04 -0.69
C CYS A 108 9.38 -3.98 -0.90
N THR A 109 8.23 -3.51 -0.44
CA THR A 109 6.91 -4.10 -0.62
C THR A 109 5.96 -3.11 -1.25
N ARG A 110 4.92 -3.63 -1.93
CA ARG A 110 3.85 -2.82 -2.51
C ARG A 110 2.52 -3.55 -2.54
N LEU A 111 1.52 -2.98 -1.88
CA LEU A 111 0.13 -3.34 -2.11
C LEU A 111 -0.40 -2.75 -3.42
N HIS A 112 -1.26 -3.51 -4.09
CA HIS A 112 -1.95 -3.10 -5.32
C HIS A 112 -3.29 -3.82 -5.48
N ASP A 113 -4.15 -3.28 -6.33
CA ASP A 113 -5.39 -3.96 -6.76
C ASP A 113 -5.06 -4.95 -7.88
N MET A 114 -5.53 -6.18 -7.76
CA MET A 114 -5.49 -7.21 -8.78
C MET A 114 -6.90 -7.71 -9.06
N ASP A 115 -7.64 -6.97 -9.89
CA ASP A 115 -9.00 -7.31 -10.32
C ASP A 115 -9.97 -7.49 -9.14
N GLY A 116 -9.95 -6.52 -8.22
CA GLY A 116 -10.77 -6.54 -7.01
C GLY A 116 -10.24 -7.45 -5.89
N MET A 117 -9.10 -8.12 -6.10
CA MET A 117 -8.34 -8.80 -5.05
C MET A 117 -7.17 -7.93 -4.58
N LEU A 118 -6.74 -8.12 -3.33
CA LEU A 118 -5.58 -7.41 -2.80
C LEU A 118 -4.30 -8.18 -3.18
N GLY A 119 -3.42 -7.53 -3.93
CA GLY A 119 -2.10 -8.04 -4.30
C GLY A 119 -0.99 -7.42 -3.44
N LEU A 120 0.08 -8.17 -3.20
CA LEU A 120 1.31 -7.73 -2.58
C LEU A 120 2.50 -8.13 -3.45
N SER A 121 3.28 -7.15 -3.91
CA SER A 121 4.57 -7.39 -4.56
C SER A 121 5.69 -7.21 -3.56
N CYS A 122 6.58 -8.20 -3.48
CA CYS A 122 7.79 -8.17 -2.66
C CYS A 122 9.01 -8.26 -3.56
N PHE A 123 9.98 -7.36 -3.38
CA PHE A 123 11.19 -7.33 -4.18
C PHE A 123 12.40 -7.69 -3.34
N ASP A 124 13.26 -8.55 -3.89
CA ASP A 124 14.53 -8.90 -3.27
C ASP A 124 15.49 -7.69 -3.16
N GLU A 125 16.56 -7.85 -2.40
CA GLU A 125 17.60 -6.81 -2.27
C GLU A 125 18.38 -6.59 -3.55
N SER A 126 18.67 -7.67 -4.29
CA SER A 126 19.36 -7.60 -5.59
C SER A 126 18.56 -6.80 -6.61
N GLY A 127 17.24 -6.67 -6.44
CA GLY A 127 16.39 -6.05 -7.45
C GLY A 127 16.37 -6.87 -8.73
N THR A 128 16.32 -8.18 -8.62
CA THR A 128 16.27 -9.09 -9.78
C THR A 128 15.04 -9.97 -9.74
N VAL A 129 14.41 -10.14 -8.57
CA VAL A 129 13.21 -10.95 -8.42
C VAL A 129 12.09 -10.16 -7.74
N ALA A 130 10.89 -10.27 -8.27
CA ALA A 130 9.65 -9.90 -7.59
C ALA A 130 8.76 -11.12 -7.36
N GLU A 131 8.29 -11.28 -6.12
CA GLU A 131 7.26 -12.25 -5.77
C GLU A 131 5.93 -11.50 -5.63
N VAL A 132 4.88 -12.04 -6.25
CA VAL A 132 3.53 -11.48 -6.22
C VAL A 132 2.61 -12.44 -5.49
N TRP A 133 2.08 -11.96 -4.38
CA TRP A 133 1.14 -12.65 -3.53
C TRP A 133 -0.26 -12.08 -3.74
N VAL A 134 -1.28 -12.93 -3.72
CA VAL A 134 -2.68 -12.52 -3.80
C VAL A 134 -3.43 -13.00 -2.57
N LEU A 135 -4.24 -12.12 -2.00
CA LEU A 135 -5.12 -12.42 -0.88
C LEU A 135 -6.37 -13.16 -1.39
N GLU A 136 -6.36 -14.48 -1.27
CA GLU A 136 -7.44 -15.36 -1.76
C GLU A 136 -8.63 -15.41 -0.80
N ASP A 137 -8.37 -15.41 0.50
CA ASP A 137 -9.40 -15.32 1.53
C ASP A 137 -9.18 -14.05 2.35
N TYR A 138 -10.00 -13.03 2.08
CA TYR A 138 -9.92 -11.73 2.73
C TYR A 138 -10.19 -11.80 4.23
N GLU A 139 -11.16 -12.63 4.66
CA GLU A 139 -11.59 -12.69 6.06
C GLU A 139 -10.60 -13.50 6.90
N ARG A 140 -10.04 -14.56 6.32
CA ARG A 140 -9.03 -15.41 6.98
C ARG A 140 -7.60 -14.92 6.78
N GLU A 141 -7.42 -13.87 5.97
CA GLU A 141 -6.13 -13.29 5.63
C GLU A 141 -5.17 -14.33 5.01
N VAL A 142 -5.70 -15.18 4.12
CA VAL A 142 -4.94 -16.25 3.44
C VAL A 142 -4.36 -15.73 2.13
N TRP A 143 -3.04 -15.73 2.07
CA TRP A 143 -2.27 -15.29 0.91
C TRP A 143 -1.66 -16.49 0.18
N SER A 144 -1.68 -16.41 -1.16
CA SER A 144 -1.06 -17.41 -2.03
C SER A 144 -0.06 -16.73 -2.97
N LEU A 145 1.13 -17.31 -3.10
CA LEU A 145 2.12 -16.86 -4.08
C LEU A 145 1.60 -17.22 -5.48
N LYS A 146 1.41 -16.20 -6.33
CA LYS A 146 0.90 -16.37 -7.70
C LYS A 146 2.00 -16.28 -8.74
N TYR A 147 2.90 -15.33 -8.60
CA TYR A 147 3.96 -15.11 -9.58
C TYR A 147 5.31 -14.93 -8.92
N LYS A 148 6.34 -15.47 -9.56
CA LYS A 148 7.73 -15.16 -9.30
C LYS A 148 8.35 -14.64 -10.59
N ILE A 149 8.67 -13.36 -10.59
CA ILE A 149 9.05 -12.60 -11.77
C ILE A 149 10.55 -12.37 -11.69
N ASN A 150 11.28 -12.88 -12.68
CA ASN A 150 12.71 -12.63 -12.81
C ASN A 150 12.92 -11.48 -13.81
N PHE A 151 13.51 -10.39 -13.34
CA PHE A 151 13.92 -9.28 -14.19
C PHE A 151 15.29 -9.57 -14.79
N SER A 152 15.41 -9.34 -16.10
CA SER A 152 16.68 -9.53 -16.84
C SER A 152 17.73 -8.45 -16.52
N SER A 153 17.33 -7.35 -15.86
CA SER A 153 18.23 -6.31 -15.38
C SER A 153 17.66 -5.56 -14.18
N ASP A 154 18.55 -5.01 -13.35
CA ASP A 154 18.22 -4.19 -12.18
C ASP A 154 17.38 -2.96 -12.54
N SER A 155 17.55 -2.42 -13.75
CA SER A 155 16.81 -1.25 -14.24
C SER A 155 15.30 -1.51 -14.31
N MET A 156 14.89 -2.69 -14.78
CA MET A 156 13.48 -3.07 -14.90
C MET A 156 12.85 -3.31 -13.54
N CYS A 157 13.60 -3.90 -12.61
CA CYS A 157 13.13 -4.06 -11.25
C CYS A 157 12.98 -2.71 -10.55
N SER A 158 13.92 -1.78 -10.74
CA SER A 158 13.80 -0.43 -10.19
C SER A 158 12.53 0.30 -10.67
N LEU A 159 12.13 0.09 -11.92
CA LEU A 159 10.87 0.59 -12.48
C LEU A 159 9.67 -0.12 -11.85
N ALA A 160 9.71 -1.44 -11.72
CA ALA A 160 8.64 -2.23 -11.11
C ALA A 160 8.38 -1.82 -9.65
N LYS A 161 9.43 -1.53 -8.87
CA LYS A 161 9.33 -0.99 -7.51
C LYS A 161 8.57 0.33 -7.44
N ARG A 162 8.47 1.07 -8.55
CA ARG A 162 7.84 2.40 -8.65
C ARG A 162 6.50 2.38 -9.36
N HIS A 163 6.33 1.59 -10.41
CA HIS A 163 5.17 1.64 -11.30
C HIS A 163 4.83 0.28 -11.92
N LEU A 164 4.72 -0.77 -11.09
CA LEU A 164 4.17 -2.06 -11.51
C LEU A 164 2.64 -2.06 -11.37
N VAL A 165 1.95 -2.39 -12.47
CA VAL A 165 0.54 -2.82 -12.49
C VAL A 165 0.51 -4.24 -13.01
N LEU A 166 -0.22 -5.12 -12.33
CA LEU A 166 -0.32 -6.55 -12.62
C LEU A 166 -1.78 -6.91 -12.88
N SER A 167 -2.05 -7.59 -13.99
CA SER A 167 -3.34 -8.23 -14.23
C SER A 167 -3.43 -9.56 -13.47
N HIS A 168 -4.65 -10.05 -13.25
CA HIS A 168 -4.87 -11.39 -12.70
C HIS A 168 -4.39 -12.51 -13.65
N GLU A 169 -4.17 -12.21 -14.94
CA GLU A 169 -3.63 -13.14 -15.95
C GLU A 169 -2.09 -13.16 -15.95
N GLY A 170 -1.44 -12.29 -15.17
CA GLY A 170 0.01 -12.17 -15.05
C GLY A 170 0.64 -11.23 -16.08
N ASP A 171 -0.17 -10.40 -16.74
CA ASP A 171 0.34 -9.31 -17.58
C ASP A 171 0.83 -8.16 -16.71
N MET A 172 2.01 -7.65 -17.04
CA MET A 172 2.63 -6.55 -16.34
C MET A 172 2.65 -5.32 -17.21
N LEU A 173 2.23 -4.19 -16.65
CA LEU A 173 2.48 -2.87 -17.21
C LEU A 173 3.50 -2.16 -16.33
N LEU A 174 4.65 -1.87 -16.93
CA LEU A 174 5.71 -1.06 -16.33
C LEU A 174 5.70 0.33 -16.96
N TYR A 175 5.57 1.36 -16.14
CA TYR A 175 5.72 2.74 -16.58
C TYR A 175 7.15 3.23 -16.37
N SER A 176 7.80 3.64 -17.46
CA SER A 176 9.05 4.40 -17.42
C SER A 176 8.80 5.84 -17.83
N ASN A 177 9.22 6.78 -16.99
CA ASN A 177 9.29 8.19 -17.36
C ASN A 177 10.77 8.55 -17.55
N SER A 178 11.23 8.49 -18.79
CA SER A 178 12.50 9.12 -19.16
C SER A 178 12.25 10.59 -19.44
N SER A 179 13.27 11.44 -19.39
CA SER A 179 13.12 12.89 -19.65
C SER A 179 12.62 13.25 -21.06
N LEU A 180 12.37 12.25 -21.92
CA LEU A 180 11.98 12.44 -23.32
C LEU A 180 10.68 11.70 -23.69
N GLU A 181 10.37 10.53 -23.09
CA GLU A 181 9.14 9.77 -23.41
C GLU A 181 8.62 8.92 -22.24
N ALA A 182 7.29 8.78 -22.21
CA ALA A 182 6.57 7.80 -21.38
C ALA A 182 6.37 6.51 -22.18
N THR A 183 6.93 5.40 -21.69
CA THR A 183 6.85 4.09 -22.36
C THR A 183 6.21 3.05 -21.46
N TRP A 184 5.30 2.27 -22.04
CA TRP A 184 4.68 1.11 -21.41
C TRP A 184 5.30 -0.16 -21.99
N PHE A 185 5.74 -1.06 -21.10
CA PHE A 185 6.18 -2.39 -21.50
C PHE A 185 5.17 -3.40 -21.01
N THR A 186 4.66 -4.24 -21.91
CA THR A 186 3.91 -5.43 -21.55
C THR A 186 4.87 -6.59 -21.42
N MET A 187 4.88 -7.22 -20.25
CA MET A 187 5.66 -8.42 -20.00
C MET A 187 4.72 -9.48 -19.46
N ARG A 188 4.82 -10.69 -19.98
CA ARG A 188 4.12 -11.83 -19.40
C ARG A 188 5.04 -12.46 -18.37
N ALA A 189 4.54 -12.76 -17.18
CA ALA A 189 5.30 -13.55 -16.22
C ALA A 189 5.68 -14.91 -16.88
N SER A 190 6.97 -15.14 -17.10
CA SER A 190 7.48 -16.42 -17.60
C SER A 190 7.60 -17.41 -16.45
N PHE A 191 7.05 -18.62 -16.63
CA PHE A 191 7.11 -19.73 -15.68
C PHE A 191 8.43 -20.51 -15.79
#